data_AF-A0A5B7JTQ7-F1
#
_entry.id   AF-A0A5B7JTQ7-F1
#
_cell.length_a   1.000
_cell.length_b   1.000
_cell.length_c   1.000
_cell.angle_alpha   90.00
_cell.angle_beta   90.00
_cell.angle_gamma   90.00
#
_symmetry.space_group_name_H-M   'P 1'
#
loop_
_entity.id
_entity.type
_entity.pdbx_description
1 polymer ?
#
loop_
_entity_poly.entity_id
_entity_poly.type
_entity_poly.pdbx_seq_one_letter_code
_entity_poly.pdbx_strand_id
1 'polypeptide(L)' 'MGCRCIELDCWDGTENNPVIFHGGTFTSKINFTDVIETIRDHAFATSK' A
#
# COMPACT_ATOMS: atom_id res chain seq x y z
N MET A 1 -1.62 -17.02 -2.86
CA MET A 1 -2.95 -16.39 -3.05
C MET A 1 -2.94 -15.63 -4.38
N GLY A 2 -4.06 -15.58 -5.10
CA GLY A 2 -4.15 -15.04 -6.48
C GLY A 2 -5.05 -13.80 -6.60
N CYS A 3 -5.19 -13.01 -5.52
CA CYS A 3 -6.05 -11.84 -5.52
C CYS A 3 -5.66 -10.87 -6.64
N ARG A 4 -6.65 -10.28 -7.32
CA ARG A 4 -6.48 -9.36 -8.47
C ARG A 4 -6.99 -7.94 -8.19
N CYS A 5 -7.60 -7.72 -7.02
CA CYS A 5 -8.11 -6.43 -6.58
C CYS A 5 -7.70 -6.19 -5.13
N ILE A 6 -7.13 -5.03 -4.84
CA ILE A 6 -6.63 -4.64 -3.52
C ILE A 6 -6.96 -3.16 -3.29
N GLU A 7 -6.99 -2.76 -2.03
CA GLU A 7 -7.31 -1.40 -1.59
C GLU A 7 -6.09 -0.75 -0.94
N LEU A 8 -5.92 0.55 -1.17
CA LEU A 8 -4.87 1.37 -0.57
C LEU A 8 -5.53 2.60 0.07
N ASP A 9 -5.53 2.67 1.40
CA ASP A 9 -6.00 3.83 2.16
C ASP A 9 -4.91 4.91 2.20
N CYS A 10 -4.87 5.76 1.18
CA CYS A 10 -3.85 6.79 1.03
C CYS A 10 -4.14 8.05 1.86
N TRP A 11 -3.16 8.50 2.62
CA TRP A 11 -3.20 9.72 3.42
C TRP A 11 -1.94 10.57 3.24
N ASP A 12 -2.08 11.87 3.52
CA ASP A 12 -0.95 12.80 3.54
C ASP A 12 0.07 12.37 4.60
N GLY A 13 1.32 12.21 4.17
CA GLY A 13 2.48 12.04 5.05
C GLY A 13 3.40 13.26 5.01
N THR A 14 4.64 13.09 5.47
CA THR A 14 5.62 14.18 5.56
C THR A 14 6.33 14.41 4.24
N GLU A 15 6.68 15.67 3.95
CA GLU A 15 7.55 16.02 2.80
C GLU A 15 7.00 15.53 1.45
N ASN A 16 5.67 15.57 1.26
CA ASN A 16 4.98 15.05 0.08
C ASN A 16 5.13 13.54 -0.15
N ASN A 17 5.49 12.76 0.88
CA ASN A 17 5.48 11.30 0.83
C ASN A 17 4.17 10.76 1.42
N PRO A 18 3.27 10.17 0.62
CA PRO A 18 2.02 9.61 1.15
C PRO A 18 2.29 8.39 2.03
N VAL A 19 1.38 8.15 2.97
CA VAL A 19 1.38 6.98 3.86
C VAL A 19 0.09 6.21 3.70
N ILE A 20 0.11 4.93 4.05
CA ILE A 20 -1.06 4.06 4.07
C ILE A 20 -1.37 3.65 5.51
N PHE A 21 -2.60 3.90 5.94
CA PHE A 21 -3.16 3.47 7.23
C PHE A 21 -4.68 3.73 7.28
N HIS A 22 -5.37 3.19 8.27
CA HIS A 22 -6.80 3.44 8.46
C HIS A 22 -7.02 4.74 9.29
N GLY A 23 -7.64 5.74 8.65
CA GLY A 23 -7.84 7.07 9.23
C GLY A 23 -8.66 7.08 10.51
N GLY A 24 -8.30 7.97 11.45
CA GLY A 24 -9.03 8.12 12.72
C GLY A 24 -8.82 6.96 13.70
N THR A 25 -7.80 6.13 13.49
CA THR A 25 -7.50 4.97 14.35
C THR A 25 -6.03 4.91 14.78
N PHE A 26 -5.69 3.90 15.60
CA PHE A 26 -4.33 3.66 16.10
C PHE A 26 -3.53 2.65 15.26
N THR A 27 -3.94 2.36 14.03
CA THR A 27 -3.14 1.51 13.13
C THR A 27 -1.80 2.19 12.80
N SER A 28 -0.72 1.42 12.77
CA SER A 28 0.59 1.91 12.32
C SER A 28 0.55 2.35 10.87
N LYS A 29 1.44 3.29 10.51
CA LYS A 29 1.58 3.81 9.15
C LYS A 29 2.70 3.07 8.41
N ILE A 30 2.49 2.84 7.11
CA ILE A 30 3.53 2.34 6.19
C ILE A 30 3.68 3.32 5.02
N ASN A 31 4.84 3.34 4.36
CA ASN A 31 5.06 4.25 3.24
C ASN A 31 4.31 3.77 2.00
N PHE A 32 3.73 4.71 1.26
CA PHE A 32 3.08 4.41 0.00
C PHE A 32 4.04 3.78 -1.03
N THR A 33 5.26 4.31 -1.15
CA THR A 33 6.27 3.81 -2.09
C THR A 33 6.61 2.35 -1.85
N ASP A 34 6.83 1.96 -0.59
CA ASP A 34 7.12 0.57 -0.22
C ASP A 34 5.99 -0.39 -0.66
N VAL A 35 4.74 0.06 -0.54
CA VAL A 35 3.57 -0.72 -0.98
C VAL A 35 3.51 -0.86 -2.50
N ILE A 36 3.76 0.21 -3.26
CA ILE A 36 3.76 0.14 -4.74
C ILE A 36 4.89 -0.74 -5.25
N GLU A 37 6.09 -0.67 -4.66
CA GLU A 37 7.21 -1.55 -5.02
C GLU A 37 6.88 -3.01 -4.71
N THR A 38 6.26 -3.28 -3.55
CA THR A 38 5.79 -4.62 -3.19
C THR A 38 4.74 -5.14 -4.17
N ILE A 39 3.79 -4.30 -4.58
CA ILE A 39 2.77 -4.68 -5.60
C ILE A 39 3.46 -5.02 -6.92
N ARG A 40 4.38 -4.18 -7.39
CA ARG A 40 5.14 -4.43 -8.64
C ARG A 40 5.81 -5.80 -8.60
N ASP A 41 6.46 -6.14 -7.49
CA ASP A 41 7.26 -7.36 -7.37
C ASP A 41 6.40 -8.63 -7.25
N HIS A 42 5.17 -8.52 -6.73
CA HIS A 42 4.30 -9.66 -6.44
C HIS A 42 3.03 -9.78 -7.28
N ALA A 43 2.61 -8.74 -8.01
CA ALA A 43 1.33 -8.71 -8.72
C ALA A 43 1.14 -9.90 -9.67
N PHE A 44 2.20 -10.34 -10.36
CA PHE A 44 2.13 -11.38 -11.40
C PHE A 44 2.81 -12.71 -11.03
N ALA A 45 3.27 -12.85 -9.78
CA ALA A 45 4.01 -14.05 -9.36
C ALA A 45 3.15 -15.33 -9.38
N THR A 46 1.84 -15.21 -9.16
CA THR A 46 0.91 -16.36 -9.04
C THR A 46 -0.18 -16.41 -10.11
N SER A 47 -0.41 -15.31 -10.83
CA SER A 47 -1.34 -15.20 -11.95
C SER A 47 -0.82 -14.08 -12.86
N LYS A 48 -0.61 -14.39 -14.15
CA LYS A 48 -0.15 -13.42 -15.14
C LYS A 48 -1.26 -12.46 -15.57
#